data_AF-A0A8T4P3X3-F1
#
_entry.id   AF-A0A8T4P3X3-F1
#
_cell.length_a   1.000
_cell.length_b   1.000
_cell.length_c   1.000
_cell.angle_alpha   90.00
_cell.angle_beta   90.00
_cell.angle_gamma   90.00
#
_symmetry.space_group_name_H-M   'P 1'
#
loop_
_entity.id
_entity.type
_entity.pdbx_description
1 polymer ?
#
loop_
_entity_poly.entity_id
_entity_poly.type
_entity_poly.pdbx_seq_one_letter_code
_entity_poly.pdbx_strand_id
1 'polypeptide(L)'
;MPPTAATEQVFDKDYSRYGFHDKEEYVFKSQKGLSKEIVEQISKIKNEPEWMLKFRLKSLEEFYRRPMPQWGANLNIINFDDIYYYLRPTDKQSDSWDDVPE
;
A
#
# COMPACT_ATOMS: atom_id res chain seq x y z
N MET A 1 4.69 3.16 -57.74
CA MET A 1 4.75 1.79 -57.20
C MET A 1 4.04 1.79 -55.85
N PRO A 2 3.08 0.91 -55.58
CA PRO A 2 2.49 0.77 -54.24
C PRO A 2 3.45 0.02 -53.29
N PRO A 3 3.28 0.16 -51.96
CA PRO A 3 4.31 -0.09 -50.97
C PRO A 3 4.41 -1.56 -50.59
N THR A 4 5.64 -2.05 -50.35
CA THR A 4 5.89 -3.33 -49.69
C THR A 4 5.54 -3.19 -48.22
N ALA A 5 4.39 -3.73 -47.81
CA ALA A 5 4.05 -3.89 -46.40
C ALA A 5 4.96 -4.97 -45.80
N ALA A 6 5.83 -4.59 -44.86
CA ALA A 6 6.52 -5.53 -44.00
C ALA A 6 5.51 -6.10 -43.00
N THR A 7 5.25 -7.40 -43.09
CA THR A 7 4.39 -8.13 -42.15
C THR A 7 5.02 -8.11 -40.76
N GLU A 8 4.49 -7.30 -39.85
CA GLU A 8 4.86 -7.29 -38.44
C GLU A 8 4.34 -8.59 -37.80
N GLN A 9 5.24 -9.55 -37.58
CA GLN A 9 4.89 -10.76 -36.84
C GLN A 9 4.77 -10.40 -35.36
N VAL A 10 3.53 -10.21 -34.91
CA VAL A 10 3.21 -10.02 -33.49
C VAL A 10 3.39 -11.36 -32.77
N PHE A 11 4.44 -11.46 -31.96
CA PHE A 11 4.63 -12.60 -31.06
C PHE A 11 3.65 -12.46 -29.88
N ASP A 12 2.53 -13.18 -29.96
CA ASP A 12 1.60 -13.31 -28.84
C ASP A 12 2.22 -14.22 -27.77
N LYS A 13 3.06 -13.64 -26.91
CA LYS A 13 3.60 -14.36 -25.75
C LYS A 13 2.50 -14.43 -24.70
N ASP A 14 1.95 -15.62 -24.53
CA ASP A 14 1.02 -15.91 -23.44
C ASP A 14 1.75 -15.87 -22.09
N TYR A 15 1.67 -14.71 -21.42
CA TYR A 15 2.24 -14.48 -20.09
C TYR A 15 1.35 -14.98 -18.95
N SER A 16 0.19 -15.59 -19.23
CA SER A 16 -0.74 -16.08 -18.20
C SER A 16 -0.09 -17.09 -17.24
N ARG A 17 0.89 -17.85 -17.73
CA ARG A 17 1.70 -18.80 -16.94
C ARG A 17 2.59 -18.15 -15.88
N TYR A 18 2.75 -16.83 -15.91
CA TYR A 18 3.54 -16.05 -14.95
C TYR A 18 2.67 -15.12 -14.09
N GLY A 19 1.35 -15.12 -14.28
CA GLY A 19 0.38 -14.32 -13.53
C GLY A 19 -0.10 -14.98 -12.24
N PHE A 20 0.83 -15.50 -11.42
CA PHE A 20 0.48 -16.05 -10.11
C PHE A 20 -0.02 -14.91 -9.21
N HIS A 21 -1.23 -15.09 -8.67
CA HIS A 21 -1.83 -14.16 -7.72
C HIS A 21 -2.43 -14.97 -6.58
N ASP A 22 -1.92 -14.77 -5.37
CA ASP A 22 -2.55 -15.32 -4.18
C ASP A 22 -3.79 -14.50 -3.82
N LYS A 23 -4.80 -15.17 -3.27
CA LYS A 23 -5.98 -14.46 -2.77
C LYS A 23 -5.59 -13.61 -1.58
N GLU A 24 -5.88 -12.31 -1.66
CA GLU A 24 -5.67 -11.36 -0.57
C GLU A 24 -6.66 -11.62 0.59
N GLU A 25 -6.33 -12.56 1.48
CA GLU A 25 -7.07 -12.79 2.73
C GLU A 25 -6.42 -11.97 3.86
N TYR A 26 -6.94 -10.75 4.10
CA TYR A 26 -6.50 -9.92 5.21
C TYR A 26 -7.48 -10.03 6.39
N VAL A 27 -6.95 -10.31 7.57
CA VAL A 27 -7.66 -10.22 8.85
C VAL A 27 -8.16 -8.80 9.11
N PHE A 28 -7.38 -7.80 8.73
CA PHE A 28 -7.81 -6.41 8.81
C PHE A 28 -7.23 -5.58 7.66
N LYS A 29 -8.11 -4.76 7.06
CA LYS A 29 -7.76 -3.76 6.05
C LYS A 29 -8.31 -2.42 6.51
N SER A 30 -7.44 -1.42 6.68
CA SER A 30 -7.90 -0.07 6.99
C SER A 30 -8.76 0.47 5.86
N GLN A 31 -9.54 1.52 6.14
CA GLN A 31 -10.08 2.33 5.05
C GLN A 31 -8.91 2.99 4.28
N LYS A 32 -9.18 3.36 3.02
CA LYS A 32 -8.24 4.15 2.25
C LYS A 32 -8.14 5.55 2.84
N GLY A 33 -6.96 6.12 2.73
CA GLY A 33 -6.71 7.49 3.07
C GLY A 33 -6.01 7.70 4.38
N LEU A 34 -5.63 8.95 4.60
CA LEU A 34 -4.90 9.37 5.78
C LEU A 34 -5.80 10.30 6.58
N SER A 35 -6.31 9.85 7.71
CA SER A 35 -7.18 10.67 8.56
C SER A 35 -6.96 10.36 10.04
N LYS A 36 -7.46 11.24 10.90
CA LYS A 36 -7.42 11.04 12.35
C LYS A 36 -8.13 9.75 12.75
N GLU A 37 -9.30 9.51 12.17
CA GLU A 37 -10.15 8.34 12.44
C GLU A 37 -9.42 7.05 12.05
N ILE A 38 -8.72 7.05 10.91
CA ILE A 38 -7.93 5.90 10.45
C ILE A 38 -6.76 5.65 11.41
N VAL A 39 -6.05 6.70 11.83
CA VAL A 39 -4.95 6.58 12.80
C VAL A 39 -5.45 6.02 14.15
N GLU A 40 -6.58 6.53 14.65
CA GLU A 40 -7.21 6.02 15.89
C GLU A 40 -7.64 4.56 15.75
N GLN A 41 -8.24 4.20 14.61
CA GLN A 41 -8.66 2.83 14.33
C GLN A 41 -7.45 1.87 14.31
N ILE A 42 -6.37 2.24 13.61
CA ILE A 42 -5.14 1.44 13.55
C ILE A 42 -4.54 1.27 14.94
N SER A 43 -4.47 2.35 15.73
CA SER A 43 -3.91 2.32 17.07
C SER A 43 -4.69 1.39 18.01
N LYS A 44 -6.03 1.41 17.93
CA LYS A 44 -6.92 0.48 18.67
C LYS A 44 -6.68 -0.98 18.28
N ILE A 45 -6.59 -1.27 16.99
CA ILE A 45 -6.39 -2.65 16.48
C ILE A 45 -5.03 -3.20 16.91
N LYS A 46 -4.02 -2.33 16.94
CA LYS A 46 -2.67 -2.68 17.40
C LYS A 46 -2.53 -2.67 18.92
N ASN A 47 -3.58 -2.34 19.66
CA ASN A 47 -3.58 -2.21 21.11
C ASN A 47 -2.40 -1.36 21.62
N GLU A 48 -2.17 -0.23 20.97
CA GLU A 48 -1.03 0.64 21.28
C GLU A 48 -1.24 1.41 22.59
N PRO A 49 -0.16 1.70 23.34
CA PRO A 49 -0.25 2.57 24.51
C PRO A 49 -0.62 4.01 24.09
N GLU A 50 -1.28 4.75 25.00
CA GLU A 50 -1.82 6.08 24.71
C GLU A 50 -0.78 7.07 24.15
N TRP A 51 0.47 6.98 24.59
CA TRP A 51 1.54 7.85 24.12
C TRP A 51 1.86 7.64 22.62
N MET A 52 1.69 6.42 22.10
CA MET A 52 1.88 6.11 20.68
C MET A 52 0.78 6.74 19.85
N LEU A 53 -0.49 6.66 20.30
CA LEU A 53 -1.59 7.32 19.62
C LEU A 53 -1.37 8.84 19.54
N LYS A 54 -1.00 9.47 20.67
CA LYS A 54 -0.68 10.90 20.72
C LYS A 54 0.46 11.26 19.78
N PHE A 55 1.51 10.45 19.73
CA PHE A 55 2.62 10.64 18.81
C PHE A 55 2.15 10.59 17.34
N ARG A 56 1.39 9.56 16.96
CA ARG A 56 0.86 9.42 15.60
C ARG A 56 -0.02 10.58 15.18
N LEU A 57 -0.93 11.02 16.06
CA LEU A 57 -1.81 12.16 15.80
C LEU A 57 -1.02 13.46 15.61
N LYS A 58 0.01 13.69 16.43
CA LYS A 58 0.90 14.84 16.26
C LYS A 58 1.68 14.78 14.95
N SER A 59 2.15 13.59 14.55
CA SER A 59 2.82 13.40 13.26
C SER A 59 1.88 13.64 12.08
N LEU A 60 0.62 13.25 12.19
CA LEU A 60 -0.41 13.51 11.17
C LEU A 60 -0.66 15.02 10.99
N GLU A 61 -0.81 15.74 12.10
CA GLU A 61 -0.96 17.20 12.07
C GLU A 61 0.26 17.86 11.42
N GLU A 62 1.46 17.44 11.82
CA GLU A 62 2.71 17.95 11.26
C GLU A 62 2.86 17.64 9.77
N PHE A 63 2.39 16.48 9.32
CA PHE A 63 2.38 16.09 7.91
C PHE A 63 1.55 17.08 7.09
N TYR A 64 0.31 17.38 7.51
CA TYR A 64 -0.55 18.35 6.80
C TYR A 64 -0.08 19.79 6.91
N ARG A 65 0.65 20.13 7.96
CA ARG A 65 1.23 21.48 8.15
C ARG A 65 2.41 21.73 7.22
N ARG A 66 3.14 20.69 6.82
CA ARG A 66 4.33 20.81 5.97
C ARG A 66 3.96 20.89 4.50
N PRO A 67 4.57 21.81 3.72
CA PRO A 67 4.41 21.79 2.28
C PRO A 67 5.05 20.54 1.68
N MET A 68 4.48 20.05 0.57
CA MET A 68 5.08 18.96 -0.20
C MET A 68 6.48 19.37 -0.67
N PRO A 69 7.52 18.55 -0.45
CA PRO A 69 8.86 18.89 -0.87
C PRO A 69 8.93 18.96 -2.40
N GLN A 70 9.65 19.97 -2.90
CA GLN A 70 9.78 20.26 -4.33
C GLN A 70 11.09 19.74 -4.93
N TRP A 71 11.93 19.11 -4.12
CA TRP A 71 13.20 18.51 -4.54
C TRP A 71 13.02 17.00 -4.74
N GLY A 72 13.71 16.43 -5.72
CA GLY A 72 13.64 14.99 -6.02
C GLY A 72 12.54 14.61 -7.01
N ALA A 73 11.91 13.45 -6.78
CA ALA A 73 10.81 12.97 -7.61
C ALA A 73 9.55 13.83 -7.46
N ASN A 74 8.73 13.90 -8.51
CA ASN A 74 7.46 14.61 -8.43
C ASN A 74 6.50 13.84 -7.51
N LEU A 75 6.16 14.43 -6.36
CA LEU A 75 5.24 13.84 -5.38
C LEU A 75 3.79 14.28 -5.57
N ASN A 76 3.50 15.22 -6.48
CA ASN A 76 2.13 15.68 -6.74
C ASN A 76 1.25 14.59 -7.37
N ILE A 77 1.86 13.49 -7.83
CA ILE A 77 1.15 12.30 -8.33
C ILE A 77 0.58 11.43 -7.22
N ILE A 78 1.00 11.63 -5.96
CA ILE A 78 0.61 10.78 -4.85
C ILE A 78 -0.79 11.20 -4.38
N ASN A 79 -1.75 10.31 -4.54
CA ASN A 79 -3.06 10.43 -3.92
C ASN A 79 -3.04 9.74 -2.56
N PHE A 80 -2.81 10.51 -1.49
CA PHE A 80 -2.77 9.98 -0.12
C PHE A 80 -4.13 9.40 0.32
N ASP A 81 -5.24 9.87 -0.27
CA ASP A 81 -6.58 9.38 0.04
C ASP A 81 -6.87 7.99 -0.56
N ASP A 82 -6.04 7.52 -1.50
CA ASP A 82 -6.23 6.23 -2.18
C ASP A 82 -5.36 5.09 -1.63
N ILE A 83 -4.56 5.36 -0.59
CA ILE A 83 -3.60 4.42 -0.02
C ILE A 83 -4.21 3.66 1.16
N TYR A 84 -3.95 2.35 1.23
CA TYR A 84 -4.17 1.55 2.43
C TYR A 84 -2.94 1.63 3.33
N TYR A 85 -3.06 2.31 4.47
CA TYR A 85 -1.93 2.53 5.38
C TYR A 85 -1.68 1.39 6.37
N TYR A 86 -2.65 0.48 6.54
CA TYR A 86 -2.46 -0.67 7.39
C TYR A 86 -3.23 -1.89 6.87
N LEU A 87 -2.48 -2.99 6.73
CA LEU A 87 -2.95 -4.31 6.37
C LEU A 87 -2.45 -5.28 7.44
N ARG A 88 -3.33 -6.15 7.92
CA ARG A 88 -3.00 -7.27 8.80
C ARG A 88 -3.31 -8.57 8.06
N PRO A 89 -2.28 -9.30 7.59
CA PRO A 89 -2.48 -10.55 6.84
C PRO A 89 -2.89 -11.72 7.74
N THR A 90 -2.42 -11.76 8.99
CA THR A 90 -2.68 -12.87 9.92
C THR A 90 -2.94 -12.37 11.34
N ASP A 91 -3.75 -13.12 12.09
CA ASP A 91 -4.05 -12.87 13.49
C ASP A 91 -2.85 -13.13 14.40
N LYS A 92 -1.93 -14.01 13.99
CA LYS A 92 -0.76 -14.38 14.77
C LYS A 92 0.47 -13.64 14.28
N GLN A 93 1.04 -12.85 15.17
CA GLN A 93 2.39 -12.34 15.01
C GLN A 93 3.33 -13.47 15.45
N SER A 94 4.13 -14.01 14.54
CA SER A 94 5.22 -14.91 14.95
C SER A 94 6.54 -14.16 14.98
N ASP A 95 7.35 -14.51 15.97
CA ASP A 95 8.72 -14.06 16.15
C ASP A 95 9.74 -14.97 15.42
N SER A 96 9.29 -16.07 14.81
CA SER A 96 10.11 -17.00 14.01
C SER A 96 9.61 -17.11 12.57
N TRP A 97 10.55 -17.15 11.62
CA TRP A 97 10.26 -17.38 10.21
C TRP A 97 9.59 -18.74 9.94
N ASP A 98 9.86 -19.73 10.80
CA ASP A 98 9.32 -21.10 10.67
C ASP A 98 7.82 -21.19 10.99
N ASP A 99 7.24 -20.18 11.62
CA ASP A 99 5.83 -20.16 12.02
C ASP A 99 4.93 -19.36 11.06
N VAL A 100 5.51 -18.84 9.96
CA VAL A 100 4.73 -18.21 8.90
C VAL A 100 4.01 -19.32 8.13
N PRO A 101 2.66 -19.29 8.02
CA PRO A 101 1.92 -20.28 7.24
C PRO A 101 2.36 -20.29 5.76
N GLU A 102 2.40 -21.48 5.14
CA GLU A 102 2.62 -21.62 3.67
C GLU A 102 1.49 -21.01 2.84
#